data_AF-A0A1M5S0Z5-F1
#
_entry.id   AF-A0A1M5S0Z5-F1
#
_cell.length_a   1.000
_cell.length_b   1.000
_cell.length_c   1.000
_cell.angle_alpha   90.00
_cell.angle_beta   90.00
_cell.angle_gamma   90.00
#
_symmetry.space_group_name_H-M   'P 1'
#
loop_
_entity.id
_entity.type
_entity.pdbx_description
1 polymer ?
#
loop_
_entity_poly.entity_id
_entity_poly.type
_entity_poly.pdbx_seq_one_letter_code
_entity_poly.pdbx_strand_id
1 'polypeptide(L)'
;MRPTTDTLAAGQHSQTAAIARNLLINLFAFAVGLGSAYLFDWQITDLVWGLWLCSLVLGYLTILSAIGGGAVAASQLIRSGDFDKKIRTVATIGGIAFGTFLLGFFTVHFFGFHAAHALFLSMFFPLGETTETANDLFGHLPFSSMATFQQLVASYGIFLFAVLIAERKQVFGPLLDALRSVRQNASPTQLNKPDRHSGKRPTRTAAPELELLASQCVGDAMKRPYVNVMRMHMLIFFFAFCHIASVDSFAVYAVVSLVYFFPWSELANIRSAIGANPSTS
;
A
#
# COMPACT_ATOMS: atom_id res chain seq x y z
N MET A 1 -22.03 32.33 -9.35
CA MET A 1 -22.93 31.30 -9.91
C MET A 1 -23.02 30.17 -8.90
N ARG A 2 -24.20 29.90 -8.33
CA ARG A 2 -24.42 28.66 -7.56
C ARG A 2 -24.41 27.49 -8.54
N PRO A 3 -23.75 26.35 -8.23
CA PRO A 3 -23.92 25.14 -9.02
C PRO A 3 -25.40 24.77 -9.06
N THR A 4 -25.89 24.36 -10.22
CA THR A 4 -27.27 23.90 -10.37
C THR A 4 -27.46 22.62 -9.55
N THR A 5 -28.68 22.40 -9.03
CA THR A 5 -29.03 21.18 -8.28
C THR A 5 -28.63 19.90 -9.02
N ASP A 6 -28.69 19.93 -10.35
CA ASP A 6 -28.39 18.78 -11.21
C ASP A 6 -26.89 18.42 -11.23
N THR A 7 -26.00 19.42 -11.13
CA THR A 7 -24.54 19.17 -11.08
C THR A 7 -24.11 18.60 -9.73
N LEU A 8 -24.79 18.98 -8.64
CA LEU A 8 -24.54 18.41 -7.31
C LEU A 8 -25.02 16.96 -7.22
N ALA A 9 -26.21 16.65 -7.76
CA ALA A 9 -26.75 15.29 -7.78
C ALA A 9 -25.87 14.33 -8.60
N ALA A 10 -25.41 14.74 -9.78
CA ALA A 10 -24.55 13.91 -10.64
C ALA A 10 -23.21 13.55 -9.98
N GLY A 11 -22.61 14.48 -9.23
CA GLY A 11 -21.36 14.25 -8.49
C GLY A 11 -21.50 13.22 -7.37
N GLN A 12 -22.60 13.29 -6.62
CA GLN A 12 -22.90 12.34 -5.54
C GLN A 12 -23.10 10.91 -6.07
N HIS A 13 -23.82 10.74 -7.18
CA HIS A 13 -24.02 9.43 -7.79
C HIS A 13 -22.72 8.75 -8.26
N SER A 14 -21.78 9.53 -8.82
CA SER A 14 -20.48 9.01 -9.23
C SER A 14 -19.64 8.54 -8.03
N GLN A 15 -19.67 9.30 -6.93
CA GLN A 15 -18.92 8.97 -5.72
C GLN A 15 -19.49 7.72 -5.02
N THR A 16 -20.81 7.60 -4.90
CA THR A 16 -21.45 6.43 -4.29
C THR A 16 -21.18 5.15 -5.09
N ALA A 17 -21.28 5.21 -6.43
CA ALA A 17 -20.95 4.09 -7.29
C ALA A 17 -19.49 3.65 -7.16
N ALA A 18 -18.55 4.60 -7.03
CA ALA A 18 -17.14 4.29 -6.83
C ALA A 18 -16.88 3.63 -5.47
N ILE A 19 -17.55 4.08 -4.41
CA ILE A 19 -17.45 3.47 -3.07
C ILE A 19 -18.01 2.05 -3.09
N ALA A 20 -19.22 1.85 -3.65
CA ALA A 20 -19.86 0.54 -3.75
C ALA A 20 -19.01 -0.47 -4.54
N ARG A 21 -18.43 -0.05 -5.68
CA ARG A 21 -17.52 -0.89 -6.46
C ARG A 21 -16.30 -1.32 -5.64
N ASN A 22 -15.71 -0.41 -4.88
CA ASN A 22 -14.54 -0.74 -4.06
C ASN A 22 -14.89 -1.70 -2.93
N LEU A 23 -16.05 -1.49 -2.29
CA LEU A 23 -16.58 -2.38 -1.27
C LEU A 23 -16.75 -3.80 -1.83
N LEU A 24 -17.38 -3.94 -3.01
CA LEU A 24 -17.58 -5.25 -3.65
C LEU A 24 -16.26 -5.96 -3.95
N ILE A 25 -15.27 -5.24 -4.47
CA ILE A 25 -13.94 -5.82 -4.75
C ILE A 25 -13.28 -6.30 -3.45
N ASN A 26 -13.36 -5.52 -2.37
CA ASN A 26 -12.76 -5.89 -1.09
C ASN A 26 -13.51 -7.06 -0.43
N LEU A 27 -14.84 -7.09 -0.52
CA LEU A 27 -15.65 -8.23 -0.04
C LEU A 27 -15.35 -9.51 -0.83
N PHE A 28 -15.15 -9.41 -2.14
CA PHE A 28 -14.72 -10.53 -2.95
C PHE A 28 -13.34 -11.05 -2.51
N ALA A 29 -12.37 -10.16 -2.34
CA ALA A 29 -11.05 -10.52 -1.83
C ALA A 29 -11.11 -11.19 -0.44
N PHE A 30 -11.93 -10.64 0.47
CA PHE A 30 -12.19 -11.25 1.77
C PHE A 30 -12.76 -12.66 1.65
N ALA A 31 -13.78 -12.86 0.81
CA ALA A 31 -14.41 -14.16 0.59
C ALA A 31 -13.43 -15.18 0.00
N VAL A 32 -12.58 -14.76 -0.94
CA VAL A 32 -11.52 -15.62 -1.50
C VAL A 32 -10.51 -16.01 -0.41
N GLY A 33 -10.04 -15.05 0.40
CA GLY A 33 -9.10 -15.33 1.48
C GLY A 33 -9.66 -16.33 2.48
N LEU A 34 -10.86 -16.06 3.01
CA LEU A 34 -11.54 -16.92 3.98
C LEU A 34 -11.92 -18.28 3.39
N GLY A 35 -12.45 -18.30 2.17
CA GLY A 35 -12.82 -19.53 1.47
C GLY A 35 -11.61 -20.42 1.20
N SER A 36 -10.46 -19.83 0.87
CA SER A 36 -9.22 -20.59 0.65
C SER A 36 -8.76 -21.28 1.93
N ALA A 37 -8.75 -20.57 3.07
CA ALA A 37 -8.38 -21.19 4.33
C ALA A 37 -9.30 -22.32 4.74
N TYR A 38 -10.60 -22.17 4.51
CA TYR A 38 -11.57 -23.23 4.76
C TYR A 38 -11.36 -24.44 3.83
N LEU A 39 -11.14 -24.22 2.54
CA LEU A 39 -10.98 -25.29 1.55
C LEU A 39 -9.66 -26.07 1.68
N PHE A 40 -8.62 -25.44 2.22
CA PHE A 40 -7.29 -26.05 2.39
C PHE A 40 -7.01 -26.45 3.85
N ASP A 41 -8.01 -26.41 4.73
CA ASP A 41 -7.89 -26.73 6.16
C ASP A 41 -6.70 -26.01 6.85
N TRP A 42 -6.46 -24.76 6.46
CA TRP A 42 -5.31 -23.98 6.93
C TRP A 42 -5.34 -23.82 8.46
N GLN A 43 -4.20 -24.13 9.07
CA GLN A 43 -3.97 -23.97 10.49
C GLN A 43 -3.46 -22.54 10.80
N ILE A 44 -3.33 -22.22 12.09
CA ILE A 44 -2.76 -20.92 12.52
C ILE A 44 -1.36 -20.72 11.92
N THR A 45 -0.56 -21.78 11.83
CA THR A 45 0.76 -21.77 11.18
C THR A 45 0.67 -21.26 9.74
N ASP A 46 -0.26 -21.79 8.94
CA ASP A 46 -0.47 -21.38 7.56
C ASP A 46 -0.85 -19.90 7.44
N LEU A 47 -1.73 -19.44 8.33
CA LEU A 47 -2.14 -18.03 8.37
C LEU A 47 -0.96 -17.11 8.70
N VAL A 48 -0.15 -17.47 9.70
CA VAL A 48 1.01 -16.67 10.12
C VAL A 48 2.04 -16.57 8.99
N TRP A 49 2.37 -17.68 8.35
CA TRP A 49 3.31 -17.70 7.22
C TRP A 49 2.73 -17.03 5.96
N GLY A 50 1.44 -17.17 5.71
CA GLY A 50 0.73 -16.44 4.66
C GLY A 50 0.78 -14.93 4.86
N LEU A 51 0.57 -14.45 6.10
CA LEU A 51 0.68 -13.03 6.44
C LEU A 51 2.12 -12.52 6.35
N TRP A 52 3.11 -13.32 6.76
CA TRP A 52 4.52 -12.98 6.57
C TRP A 52 4.89 -12.86 5.08
N LEU A 53 4.43 -13.80 4.25
CA LEU A 53 4.64 -13.73 2.79
C LEU A 53 3.99 -12.47 2.20
N CYS A 54 2.76 -12.17 2.63
CA CYS A 54 2.05 -10.96 2.22
C CYS A 54 2.79 -9.69 2.65
N SER A 55 3.29 -9.62 3.88
CA SER A 55 4.04 -8.44 4.35
C SER A 55 5.30 -8.24 3.53
N LEU A 56 6.03 -9.31 3.22
CA LEU A 56 7.22 -9.28 2.37
C LEU A 56 6.89 -8.75 0.97
N VAL A 57 5.94 -9.39 0.27
CA VAL A 57 5.63 -9.05 -1.12
C VAL A 57 5.01 -7.66 -1.24
N LEU A 58 3.98 -7.37 -0.42
CA LEU A 58 3.27 -6.08 -0.50
C LEU A 58 4.13 -4.93 0.01
N GLY A 59 4.94 -5.16 1.05
CA GLY A 59 5.90 -4.16 1.53
C GLY A 59 6.93 -3.82 0.45
N TYR A 60 7.48 -4.83 -0.24
CA TYR A 60 8.42 -4.59 -1.32
C TYR A 60 7.78 -3.88 -2.52
N LEU A 61 6.58 -4.31 -2.95
CA LEU A 61 5.81 -3.62 -3.99
C LEU A 61 5.50 -2.16 -3.62
N THR A 62 5.27 -1.86 -2.34
CA THR A 62 5.05 -0.49 -1.86
C THR A 62 6.33 0.34 -1.98
N ILE A 63 7.49 -0.22 -1.63
CA ILE A 63 8.80 0.44 -1.82
C ILE A 63 9.02 0.76 -3.30
N LEU A 64 8.80 -0.22 -4.18
CA LEU A 64 8.93 -0.04 -5.63
C LEU A 64 7.95 1.04 -6.14
N SER A 65 6.71 1.05 -5.67
CA SER A 65 5.71 2.04 -6.06
C SER A 65 6.06 3.44 -5.56
N ALA A 66 6.62 3.58 -4.36
CA ALA A 66 7.07 4.86 -3.82
C ALA A 66 8.26 5.42 -4.61
N ILE A 67 9.29 4.60 -4.86
CA ILE A 67 10.46 5.00 -5.65
C ILE A 67 10.03 5.33 -7.09
N GLY A 68 9.21 4.48 -7.70
CA GLY A 68 8.68 4.70 -9.06
C GLY A 68 7.82 5.96 -9.17
N GLY A 69 6.93 6.19 -8.20
CA GLY A 69 6.13 7.42 -8.14
C GLY A 69 6.99 8.67 -7.98
N GLY A 70 8.00 8.63 -7.11
CA GLY A 70 8.99 9.68 -6.95
C GLY A 70 9.78 9.96 -8.24
N ALA A 71 10.21 8.90 -8.94
CA ALA A 71 10.91 9.02 -10.21
C ALA A 71 10.04 9.66 -11.30
N VAL A 72 8.77 9.27 -11.40
CA VAL A 72 7.80 9.89 -12.32
C VAL A 72 7.62 11.37 -12.01
N ALA A 73 7.35 11.71 -10.75
CA ALA A 73 7.15 13.09 -10.31
C ALA A 73 8.40 13.97 -10.52
N ALA A 74 9.59 13.45 -10.19
CA ALA A 74 10.85 14.16 -10.43
C ALA A 74 11.11 14.36 -11.93
N SER A 75 10.87 13.33 -12.76
CA SER A 75 11.00 13.43 -14.22
C SER A 75 10.07 14.49 -14.81
N GLN A 76 8.84 14.58 -14.30
CA GLN A 76 7.91 15.64 -14.67
C GLN A 76 8.47 17.02 -14.38
N LEU A 77 8.88 17.25 -13.12
CA LEU A 77 9.37 18.54 -12.65
C LEU A 77 10.57 19.01 -13.47
N ILE A 78 11.51 18.09 -13.72
CA ILE A 78 12.71 18.33 -14.52
C ILE A 78 12.37 18.66 -15.99
N ARG A 79 11.30 18.08 -16.54
CA ARG A 79 10.86 18.31 -17.93
C ARG A 79 10.01 19.57 -18.10
N SER A 80 9.21 19.94 -17.09
CA SER A 80 8.32 21.11 -17.15
C SER A 80 9.01 22.42 -16.77
N GLY A 81 10.10 22.37 -16.00
CA GLY A 81 10.83 23.56 -15.60
C GLY A 81 11.72 24.10 -16.71
N ASP A 82 11.81 25.43 -16.81
CA ASP A 82 12.78 26.14 -17.65
C ASP A 82 14.18 26.10 -17.01
N PHE A 83 14.68 24.89 -16.79
CA PHE A 83 16.00 24.67 -16.23
C PHE A 83 17.03 24.65 -17.35
N ASP A 84 18.18 25.27 -17.09
CA ASP A 84 19.34 25.11 -17.95
C ASP A 84 19.68 23.61 -18.12
N LYS A 85 20.16 23.24 -19.32
CA LYS A 85 20.48 21.87 -19.70
C LYS A 85 21.46 21.23 -18.71
N LYS A 86 22.38 22.00 -18.13
CA LYS A 86 23.33 21.50 -17.12
C LYS A 86 22.62 21.09 -15.82
N ILE A 87 21.74 21.94 -15.30
CA ILE A 87 20.98 21.67 -14.06
C ILE A 87 20.09 20.45 -14.26
N ARG A 88 19.41 20.35 -15.40
CA ARG A 88 18.58 19.18 -15.75
C ARG A 88 19.38 17.87 -15.74
N THR A 89 20.57 17.85 -16.33
CA THR A 89 21.43 16.66 -16.36
C THR A 89 21.87 16.27 -14.95
N VAL A 90 22.34 17.25 -14.16
CA VAL A 90 22.77 17.01 -12.77
C VAL A 90 21.61 16.49 -11.92
N ALA A 91 20.43 17.10 -12.01
CA ALA A 91 19.24 16.65 -11.30
C ALA A 91 18.82 15.23 -11.71
N THR A 92 18.93 14.89 -13.00
CA THR A 92 18.59 13.55 -13.50
C THR A 92 19.57 12.51 -12.95
N ILE A 93 20.88 12.76 -13.04
CA ILE A 93 21.91 11.85 -12.53
C ILE A 93 21.78 11.69 -11.01
N GLY A 94 21.63 12.80 -10.29
CA GLY A 94 21.44 12.80 -8.84
C GLY A 94 20.18 12.03 -8.43
N GLY A 95 19.07 12.21 -9.14
CA GLY A 95 17.84 11.46 -8.91
C GLY A 95 17.99 9.96 -9.14
N ILE A 96 18.67 9.54 -10.21
CA ILE A 96 18.95 8.12 -10.50
C ILE A 96 19.86 7.51 -9.43
N ALA A 97 20.94 8.21 -9.05
CA ALA A 97 21.85 7.75 -8.02
C ALA A 97 21.14 7.59 -6.67
N PHE A 98 20.34 8.59 -6.27
CA PHE A 98 19.56 8.57 -5.04
C PHE A 98 18.48 7.47 -5.06
N GLY A 99 17.74 7.32 -6.16
CA GLY A 99 16.73 6.26 -6.31
C GLY A 99 17.33 4.86 -6.22
N THR A 100 18.49 4.63 -6.85
CA THR A 100 19.23 3.37 -6.77
C THR A 100 19.72 3.10 -5.34
N PHE A 101 20.26 4.14 -4.67
CA PHE A 101 20.67 4.04 -3.27
C PHE A 101 19.50 3.63 -2.37
N LEU A 102 18.35 4.30 -2.48
CA LEU A 102 17.16 3.97 -1.69
C LEU A 102 16.70 2.53 -1.96
N LEU A 103 16.66 2.12 -3.24
CA LEU A 103 16.26 0.76 -3.59
C LEU A 103 17.19 -0.28 -2.96
N GLY A 104 18.51 -0.09 -3.05
CA GLY A 104 19.49 -0.99 -2.45
C GLY A 104 19.39 -1.04 -0.93
N PHE A 105 19.37 0.13 -0.29
CA PHE A 105 19.26 0.27 1.17
C PHE A 105 18.00 -0.41 1.69
N PHE A 106 16.83 -0.08 1.13
CA PHE A 106 15.58 -0.66 1.58
C PHE A 106 15.49 -2.14 1.24
N THR A 107 16.07 -2.62 0.13
CA THR A 107 16.14 -4.06 -0.15
C THR A 107 16.90 -4.78 0.97
N VAL A 108 18.15 -4.40 1.25
CA VAL A 108 18.95 -5.07 2.29
C VAL A 108 18.25 -5.01 3.65
N HIS A 109 17.78 -3.83 4.05
CA HIS A 109 17.14 -3.64 5.34
C HIS A 109 15.82 -4.41 5.47
N PHE A 110 14.95 -4.31 4.47
CA PHE A 110 13.62 -4.92 4.49
C PHE A 110 13.70 -6.45 4.46
N PHE A 111 14.54 -7.02 3.59
CA PHE A 111 14.75 -8.47 3.53
C PHE A 111 15.45 -8.99 4.78
N GLY A 112 16.48 -8.31 5.29
CA GLY A 112 17.17 -8.72 6.52
C GLY A 112 16.25 -8.71 7.75
N PHE A 113 15.36 -7.73 7.83
CA PHE A 113 14.37 -7.68 8.90
C PHE A 113 13.30 -8.78 8.76
N HIS A 114 12.80 -9.05 7.54
CA HIS A 114 11.88 -10.17 7.31
C HIS A 114 12.52 -11.53 7.57
N ALA A 115 13.83 -11.65 7.35
CA ALA A 115 14.60 -12.84 7.68
C ALA A 115 14.63 -13.11 9.18
N ALA A 116 14.98 -12.10 9.98
CA ALA A 116 14.93 -12.20 11.43
C ALA A 116 13.52 -12.56 11.93
N HIS A 117 12.49 -12.02 11.28
CA HIS A 117 11.10 -12.34 11.58
C HIS A 117 10.73 -13.78 11.23
N ALA A 118 11.16 -14.30 10.08
CA ALA A 118 10.93 -15.69 9.72
C ALA A 118 11.58 -16.65 10.74
N LEU A 119 12.80 -16.33 11.19
CA LEU A 119 13.48 -17.08 12.25
C LEU A 119 12.70 -17.01 13.58
N PHE A 120 12.15 -15.85 13.92
CA PHE A 120 11.29 -15.71 15.08
C PHE A 120 10.03 -16.59 14.96
N LEU A 121 9.33 -16.49 13.82
CA LEU A 121 8.12 -17.24 13.57
C LEU A 121 8.35 -18.75 13.58
N SER A 122 9.48 -19.24 13.05
CA SER A 122 9.78 -20.66 13.04
C SER A 122 9.98 -21.28 14.42
N MET A 123 10.31 -20.47 15.43
CA MET A 123 10.40 -20.96 16.82
C MET A 123 9.01 -21.27 17.42
N PHE A 124 7.94 -20.66 16.92
CA PHE A 124 6.57 -20.84 17.44
C PHE A 124 5.66 -21.61 16.47
N PHE A 125 5.89 -21.46 15.17
CA PHE A 125 5.06 -21.97 14.09
C PHE A 125 5.95 -22.64 13.03
N PRO A 126 6.55 -23.81 13.30
CA PRO A 126 7.43 -24.48 12.34
C PRO A 126 6.67 -24.95 11.09
N LEU A 127 7.28 -24.80 9.91
CA LEU A 127 6.74 -25.31 8.64
C LEU A 127 7.10 -26.80 8.50
N GLY A 128 6.29 -27.67 9.11
CA GLY A 128 6.48 -29.12 9.07
C GLY A 128 7.47 -29.67 10.10
N GLU A 129 7.77 -30.97 10.02
CA GLU A 129 8.60 -31.68 11.02
C GLU A 129 10.10 -31.31 10.96
N THR A 130 10.56 -30.65 9.90
CA THR A 130 11.97 -30.25 9.78
C THR A 130 12.14 -28.78 10.20
N THR A 131 12.59 -28.59 11.44
CA THR A 131 13.11 -27.32 11.99
C THR A 131 14.24 -26.67 11.16
N GLU A 132 14.73 -27.34 10.11
CA GLU A 132 15.74 -26.84 9.19
C GLU A 132 15.21 -25.72 8.27
N THR A 133 13.91 -25.67 7.97
CA THR A 133 13.37 -24.77 6.92
C THR A 133 13.64 -23.27 7.11
N ALA A 134 13.66 -22.74 8.34
CA ALA A 134 13.88 -21.31 8.56
C ALA A 134 15.36 -20.93 8.66
N ASN A 135 16.18 -21.81 9.23
CA ASN A 135 17.64 -21.66 9.17
C ASN A 135 18.14 -21.88 7.73
N ASP A 136 17.48 -22.71 6.93
CA ASP A 136 17.80 -22.90 5.51
C ASP A 136 17.38 -21.72 4.63
N LEU A 137 16.30 -21.03 5.02
CA LEU A 137 15.76 -19.86 4.31
C LEU A 137 16.73 -18.67 4.34
N PHE A 138 17.57 -18.54 5.38
CA PHE A 138 18.43 -17.36 5.56
C PHE A 138 19.85 -17.63 6.09
N GLY A 139 20.16 -18.83 6.56
CA GLY A 139 21.49 -19.25 7.03
C GLY A 139 22.40 -19.76 5.91
N HIS A 140 21.86 -20.03 4.72
CA HIS A 140 22.61 -20.46 3.54
C HIS A 140 22.44 -19.44 2.39
N LEU A 141 23.45 -19.32 1.52
CA LEU A 141 23.52 -18.41 0.36
C LEU A 141 22.17 -18.26 -0.39
N PRO A 142 21.90 -17.13 -1.08
CA PRO A 142 20.56 -16.70 -1.55
C PRO A 142 19.84 -17.64 -2.54
N PHE A 143 20.45 -18.76 -2.94
CA PHE A 143 19.86 -19.73 -3.85
C PHE A 143 19.03 -20.81 -3.13
N SER A 144 19.34 -21.19 -1.89
CA SER A 144 18.52 -22.16 -1.12
C SER A 144 17.17 -21.56 -0.70
N SER A 145 17.16 -20.26 -0.42
CA SER A 145 15.97 -19.51 -0.02
C SER A 145 14.88 -19.43 -1.09
N MET A 146 15.25 -19.59 -2.37
CA MET A 146 14.31 -19.51 -3.49
C MET A 146 13.34 -20.69 -3.52
N ALA A 147 13.78 -21.90 -3.17
CA ALA A 147 12.91 -23.09 -3.18
C ALA A 147 11.82 -22.99 -2.11
N THR A 148 12.20 -22.61 -0.89
CA THR A 148 11.23 -22.41 0.21
C THR A 148 10.31 -21.21 -0.07
N PHE A 149 10.83 -20.13 -0.66
CA PHE A 149 9.96 -19.03 -1.12
C PHE A 149 8.95 -19.50 -2.17
N GLN A 150 9.38 -20.30 -3.15
CA GLN A 150 8.48 -20.89 -4.15
C GLN A 150 7.43 -21.79 -3.50
N GLN A 151 7.81 -22.59 -2.49
CA GLN A 151 6.86 -23.39 -1.72
C GLN A 151 5.83 -22.53 -0.98
N LEU A 152 6.28 -21.46 -0.30
CA LEU A 152 5.38 -20.51 0.35
C LEU A 152 4.42 -19.85 -0.64
N VAL A 153 4.91 -19.45 -1.81
CA VAL A 153 4.08 -18.89 -2.88
C VAL A 153 3.13 -19.93 -3.45
N ALA A 154 3.54 -21.18 -3.59
CA ALA A 154 2.66 -22.25 -4.06
C ALA A 154 1.53 -22.53 -3.05
N SER A 155 1.85 -22.59 -1.75
CA SER A 155 0.87 -22.85 -0.69
C SER A 155 -0.04 -21.66 -0.41
N TYR A 156 0.52 -20.45 -0.37
CA TYR A 156 -0.18 -19.25 0.13
C TYR A 156 -0.39 -18.17 -0.94
N GLY A 157 -0.04 -18.44 -2.20
CA GLY A 157 -0.14 -17.48 -3.31
C GLY A 157 -1.56 -17.01 -3.59
N ILE A 158 -2.54 -17.89 -3.40
CA ILE A 158 -3.97 -17.53 -3.53
C ILE A 158 -4.37 -16.50 -2.47
N PHE A 159 -3.89 -16.66 -1.23
CA PHE A 159 -4.11 -15.70 -0.16
C PHE A 159 -3.41 -14.38 -0.47
N LEU A 160 -2.14 -14.44 -0.90
CA LEU A 160 -1.39 -13.27 -1.35
C LEU A 160 -2.12 -12.48 -2.43
N PHE A 161 -2.74 -13.15 -3.40
CA PHE A 161 -3.52 -12.50 -4.44
C PHE A 161 -4.75 -11.78 -3.89
N ALA A 162 -5.48 -12.43 -2.97
CA ALA A 162 -6.60 -11.79 -2.27
C ALA A 162 -6.15 -10.54 -1.50
N VAL A 163 -5.05 -10.63 -0.74
CA VAL A 163 -4.49 -9.49 0.00
C VAL A 163 -4.04 -8.37 -0.95
N LEU A 164 -3.37 -8.71 -2.05
CA LEU A 164 -2.93 -7.76 -3.06
C LEU A 164 -4.11 -6.99 -3.67
N ILE A 165 -5.23 -7.67 -3.95
CA ILE A 165 -6.45 -7.01 -4.41
C ILE A 165 -6.99 -6.06 -3.35
N ALA A 166 -7.12 -6.53 -2.09
CA ALA A 166 -7.63 -5.71 -0.99
C ALA A 166 -6.78 -4.45 -0.79
N GLU A 167 -5.45 -4.59 -0.79
CA GLU A 167 -4.50 -3.52 -0.48
C GLU A 167 -3.99 -2.75 -1.72
N ARG A 168 -4.54 -3.02 -2.90
CA ARG A 168 -4.10 -2.44 -4.20
C ARG A 168 -3.94 -0.92 -4.17
N LYS A 169 -4.82 -0.20 -3.46
CA LYS A 169 -4.78 1.26 -3.39
C LYS A 169 -3.63 1.76 -2.51
N GLN A 170 -3.31 1.04 -1.44
CA GLN A 170 -2.22 1.40 -0.56
C GLN A 170 -0.88 1.11 -1.24
N VAL A 171 -0.75 -0.08 -1.84
CA VAL A 171 0.47 -0.54 -2.50
C VAL A 171 0.81 0.36 -3.70
N PHE A 172 -0.14 0.55 -4.62
CA PHE A 172 0.10 1.28 -5.86
C PHE A 172 -0.25 2.77 -5.79
N GLY A 173 -0.79 3.25 -4.66
CA GLY A 173 -1.25 4.64 -4.49
C GLY A 173 -0.23 5.69 -4.91
N PRO A 174 1.00 5.69 -4.34
CA PRO A 174 2.03 6.68 -4.69
C PRO A 174 2.34 6.75 -6.19
N LEU A 175 2.43 5.57 -6.83
CA LEU A 175 2.70 5.49 -8.27
C LEU A 175 1.51 5.97 -9.09
N LEU A 176 0.30 5.51 -8.76
CA LEU A 176 -0.92 5.89 -9.47
C LEU A 176 -1.22 7.38 -9.37
N ASP A 177 -0.97 7.99 -8.20
CA ASP A 177 -1.18 9.42 -8.00
C ASP A 177 -0.17 10.25 -8.80
N ALA A 178 1.10 9.82 -8.84
CA ALA A 178 2.12 10.42 -9.70
C ALA A 178 1.78 10.27 -11.20
N LEU A 179 1.25 9.12 -11.62
CA LEU A 179 0.82 8.93 -13.02
C LEU A 179 -0.43 9.77 -13.38
N ARG A 180 -1.34 9.96 -12.44
CA ARG A 180 -2.53 10.81 -12.65
C ARG A 180 -2.15 12.28 -12.78
N SER A 181 -1.21 12.79 -11.97
CA SER A 181 -0.74 14.17 -12.09
C SER A 181 -0.08 14.42 -13.45
N VAL A 182 0.67 13.44 -13.96
CA VAL A 182 1.23 13.47 -15.33
C VAL A 182 0.14 13.64 -16.37
N ARG A 183 -0.91 12.82 -16.28
CA ARG A 183 -1.99 12.79 -17.26
C ARG A 183 -2.83 14.05 -17.24
N GLN A 184 -3.09 14.61 -16.05
CA GLN A 184 -3.85 15.85 -15.91
C GLN A 184 -3.09 17.05 -16.49
N ASN A 185 -1.78 17.13 -16.26
CA ASN A 185 -0.93 18.18 -16.82
C ASN A 185 -0.78 18.06 -18.35
N ALA A 186 -0.88 16.86 -18.91
CA ALA A 186 -0.79 16.63 -20.35
C ALA A 186 -2.07 16.98 -21.13
N SER A 187 -3.21 17.17 -20.47
CA SER A 187 -4.46 17.54 -21.15
C SER A 187 -4.52 19.06 -21.39
N PRO A 188 -4.33 19.56 -22.63
CA PRO A 188 -4.20 20.99 -22.92
C PRO A 188 -5.53 21.77 -22.79
N THR A 189 -6.65 21.07 -22.60
CA THR A 189 -8.00 21.62 -22.79
C THR A 189 -8.56 22.36 -21.57
N GLN A 190 -7.89 22.32 -20.40
CA GLN A 190 -8.31 23.07 -19.20
C GLN A 190 -7.58 24.41 -19.03
N LEU A 191 -6.69 24.78 -19.95
CA LEU A 191 -5.96 26.05 -19.91
C LEU A 191 -6.74 27.23 -20.53
N ASN A 192 -8.08 27.16 -20.55
CA ASN A 192 -8.92 28.20 -21.15
C ASN A 192 -10.12 28.58 -20.27
N LYS A 193 -9.92 28.67 -18.96
CA LYS A 193 -10.73 29.54 -18.12
C LYS A 193 -9.81 30.59 -17.48
N PRO A 194 -9.57 31.73 -18.17
CA PRO A 194 -8.95 32.85 -17.51
C PRO A 194 -9.93 33.34 -16.44
N ASP A 195 -9.65 33.04 -15.17
CA ASP A 195 -10.19 33.84 -14.07
C ASP A 195 -9.54 35.23 -14.14
N ARG A 196 -10.03 36.04 -15.10
CA ARG A 196 -9.95 37.49 -15.08
C ARG A 196 -10.76 37.96 -13.87
N HIS A 197 -10.18 37.93 -12.68
CA HIS A 197 -10.48 38.85 -11.57
C HIS A 197 -9.62 38.52 -10.33
N SER A 198 -8.30 38.62 -10.46
CA SER A 198 -7.46 38.93 -9.29
C SER A 198 -6.16 39.59 -9.76
N GLY A 199 -6.19 40.92 -9.89
CA GLY A 199 -5.05 41.75 -10.24
C GLY A 199 -4.00 41.87 -9.13
N LYS A 200 -3.77 40.83 -8.33
CA LYS A 200 -2.65 40.79 -7.38
C LYS A 200 -1.50 40.02 -8.02
N ARG A 201 -0.45 40.76 -8.41
CA ARG A 201 0.87 40.21 -8.73
C ARG A 201 1.22 39.14 -7.68
N PRO A 202 1.57 37.90 -8.07
CA PRO A 202 2.12 36.95 -7.12
C PRO A 202 3.45 37.52 -6.63
N THR A 203 3.45 38.02 -5.39
CA THR A 203 4.68 38.28 -4.65
C THR A 203 5.49 37.00 -4.55
N ARG A 204 6.80 37.15 -4.70
CA ARG A 204 7.88 36.17 -4.81
C ARG A 204 8.10 35.32 -3.54
N THR A 205 7.03 34.82 -2.94
CA THR A 205 7.01 34.05 -1.67
C THR A 205 6.30 32.69 -1.83
N ALA A 206 6.33 32.10 -3.03
CA ALA A 206 5.79 30.75 -3.29
C ALA A 206 6.78 29.60 -2.96
N ALA A 207 8.06 29.91 -2.73
CA ALA A 207 9.08 28.92 -2.39
C ALA A 207 8.83 28.15 -1.07
N PRO A 208 8.44 28.79 0.05
CA PRO A 208 8.24 28.08 1.31
C PRO A 208 7.00 27.17 1.31
N GLU A 209 5.97 27.50 0.53
CA GLU A 209 4.74 26.69 0.44
C GLU A 209 4.98 25.40 -0.37
N LEU A 210 5.74 25.48 -1.46
CA LEU A 210 6.13 24.30 -2.25
C LEU A 210 7.07 23.37 -1.46
N GLU A 211 7.98 23.94 -0.68
CA GLU A 211 8.89 23.19 0.20
C GLU A 211 8.15 22.51 1.35
N LEU A 212 7.16 23.18 1.95
CA LEU A 212 6.29 22.62 2.98
C LEU A 212 5.44 21.46 2.43
N LEU A 213 4.86 21.62 1.24
CA LEU A 213 4.07 20.58 0.57
C LEU A 213 4.92 19.37 0.16
N ALA A 214 6.14 19.61 -0.34
CA ALA A 214 7.08 18.53 -0.66
C ALA A 214 7.52 17.77 0.60
N SER A 215 7.83 18.49 1.69
CA SER A 215 8.19 17.90 2.98
C SER A 215 7.06 17.08 3.60
N GLN A 216 5.82 17.58 3.55
CA GLN A 216 4.64 16.84 4.03
C GLN A 216 4.36 15.60 3.16
N CYS A 217 4.48 15.71 1.84
CA CYS A 217 4.32 14.58 0.93
C CYS A 217 5.35 13.48 1.19
N VAL A 218 6.63 13.85 1.37
CA VAL A 218 7.71 12.91 1.72
C VAL A 218 7.50 12.31 3.09
N GLY A 219 7.10 13.11 4.09
CA GLY A 219 6.84 12.65 5.46
C GLY A 219 5.69 11.64 5.53
N ASP A 220 4.58 11.91 4.84
CA ASP A 220 3.43 11.01 4.78
C ASP A 220 3.73 9.74 3.97
N ALA A 221 4.52 9.85 2.89
CA ALA A 221 4.97 8.70 2.13
C ALA A 221 5.87 7.78 2.99
N MET A 222 6.71 8.34 3.86
CA MET A 222 7.63 7.59 4.71
C MET A 222 6.95 6.94 5.93
N LYS A 223 5.89 7.54 6.48
CA LYS A 223 5.16 6.96 7.63
C LYS A 223 4.30 5.76 7.25
N ARG A 224 3.71 5.76 6.05
CA ARG A 224 2.77 4.72 5.61
C ARG A 224 3.35 3.29 5.63
N PRO A 225 4.57 3.03 5.12
CA PRO A 225 5.21 1.72 5.25
C PRO A 225 5.32 1.26 6.70
N TYR A 226 5.71 2.17 7.60
CA TYR A 226 5.93 1.85 9.01
C TYR A 226 4.65 1.42 9.72
N VAL A 227 3.54 2.12 9.49
CA VAL A 227 2.24 1.76 10.09
C VAL A 227 1.78 0.39 9.61
N ASN A 228 2.00 0.06 8.33
CA ASN A 228 1.60 -1.25 7.80
C ASN A 228 2.45 -2.38 8.41
N VAL A 229 3.77 -2.17 8.54
CA VAL A 229 4.68 -3.09 9.20
C VAL A 229 4.25 -3.30 10.66
N MET A 230 4.05 -2.23 11.42
CA MET A 230 3.58 -2.32 12.80
C MET A 230 2.25 -3.07 12.91
N ARG A 231 1.28 -2.80 12.03
CA ARG A 231 0.00 -3.52 12.00
C ARG A 231 0.21 -5.02 11.88
N MET A 232 1.08 -5.45 10.97
CA MET A 232 1.42 -6.87 10.79
C MET A 232 2.12 -7.47 12.01
N HIS A 233 2.98 -6.70 12.70
CA HIS A 233 3.71 -7.19 13.88
C HIS A 233 2.80 -7.40 15.07
N MET A 234 1.87 -6.47 15.28
CA MET A 234 0.89 -6.60 16.36
C MET A 234 0.02 -7.85 16.17
N LEU A 235 -0.26 -8.24 14.92
CA LEU A 235 -0.95 -9.51 14.64
C LEU A 235 -0.10 -10.73 14.98
N ILE A 236 1.21 -10.71 14.65
CA ILE A 236 2.12 -11.81 15.02
C ILE A 236 2.14 -12.00 16.56
N PHE A 237 2.23 -10.93 17.34
CA PHE A 237 2.15 -11.02 18.81
C PHE A 237 0.79 -11.51 19.29
N PHE A 238 -0.30 -11.09 18.65
CA PHE A 238 -1.64 -11.59 18.94
C PHE A 238 -1.74 -13.11 18.69
N PHE A 239 -1.17 -13.63 17.60
CA PHE A 239 -1.14 -15.07 17.32
C PHE A 239 -0.32 -15.85 18.34
N ALA A 240 0.85 -15.34 18.74
CA ALA A 240 1.64 -15.97 19.78
C ALA A 240 0.84 -16.11 21.09
N PHE A 241 0.08 -15.07 21.47
CA PHE A 241 -0.81 -15.13 22.64
C PHE A 241 -1.97 -16.13 22.45
N CYS A 242 -2.63 -16.12 21.30
CA CYS A 242 -3.73 -17.06 21.00
C CYS A 242 -3.26 -18.53 21.01
N HIS A 243 -2.04 -18.77 20.52
CA HIS A 243 -1.43 -20.10 20.54
C HIS A 243 -1.17 -20.57 21.97
N ILE A 244 -0.61 -19.72 22.83
CA ILE A 244 -0.41 -20.02 24.26
C ILE A 244 -1.77 -20.28 24.95
N ALA A 245 -2.81 -19.56 24.57
CA ALA A 245 -4.16 -19.73 25.10
C ALA A 245 -4.94 -20.90 24.48
N SER A 246 -4.37 -21.65 23.53
CA SER A 246 -5.02 -22.77 22.83
C SER A 246 -6.40 -22.41 22.25
N VAL A 247 -6.55 -21.19 21.74
CA VAL A 247 -7.80 -20.74 21.09
C VAL A 247 -7.98 -21.48 19.77
N ASP A 248 -9.22 -21.85 19.46
CA ASP A 248 -9.58 -22.53 18.21
C ASP A 248 -9.05 -21.78 16.97
N SER A 249 -8.36 -22.54 16.10
CA SER A 249 -7.71 -22.04 14.88
C SER A 249 -8.67 -21.27 13.97
N PHE A 250 -9.92 -21.72 13.85
CA PHE A 250 -10.90 -21.08 12.98
C PHE A 250 -11.40 -19.77 13.56
N ALA A 251 -11.64 -19.69 14.87
CA ALA A 251 -12.04 -18.45 15.52
C ALA A 251 -10.97 -17.37 15.38
N VAL A 252 -9.70 -17.75 15.56
CA VAL A 252 -8.55 -16.88 15.34
C VAL A 252 -8.48 -16.41 13.88
N TYR A 253 -8.69 -17.33 12.93
CA TYR A 253 -8.73 -17.02 11.50
C TYR A 253 -9.83 -16.00 11.18
N ALA A 254 -11.06 -16.24 11.63
CA ALA A 254 -12.20 -15.37 11.38
C ALA A 254 -11.98 -13.96 11.96
N VAL A 255 -11.44 -13.85 13.18
CA VAL A 255 -11.15 -12.56 13.81
C VAL A 255 -10.08 -11.80 13.05
N VAL A 256 -8.97 -12.46 12.68
CA VAL A 256 -7.91 -11.79 11.93
C VAL A 256 -8.40 -11.38 10.56
N SER A 257 -9.15 -12.26 9.88
CA SER A 257 -9.70 -11.92 8.59
C SER A 257 -10.64 -10.72 8.67
N LEU A 258 -11.46 -10.66 9.72
CA LEU A 258 -12.38 -9.56 9.95
C LEU A 258 -11.61 -8.25 10.28
N VAL A 259 -10.59 -8.30 11.13
CA VAL A 259 -9.82 -7.09 11.48
C VAL A 259 -9.00 -6.59 10.30
N TYR A 260 -8.41 -7.51 9.53
CA TYR A 260 -7.42 -7.16 8.53
C TYR A 260 -8.02 -6.86 7.15
N PHE A 261 -8.94 -7.70 6.69
CA PHE A 261 -9.47 -7.63 5.33
C PHE A 261 -10.83 -6.97 5.22
N PHE A 262 -11.58 -6.91 6.32
CA PHE A 262 -12.92 -6.35 6.24
C PHE A 262 -12.81 -4.84 5.95
N PRO A 263 -13.59 -4.33 4.98
CA PRO A 263 -13.48 -2.96 4.48
C PRO A 263 -14.17 -1.96 5.43
N TRP A 264 -13.66 -1.88 6.67
CA TRP A 264 -14.19 -0.99 7.72
C TRP A 264 -14.23 0.47 7.28
N SER A 265 -13.21 0.90 6.52
CA SER A 265 -13.10 2.27 6.06
C SER A 265 -14.21 2.65 5.08
N GLU A 266 -14.56 1.74 4.16
CA GLU A 266 -15.62 1.92 3.19
C GLU A 266 -16.99 1.97 3.88
N LEU A 267 -17.22 1.13 4.88
CA LEU A 267 -18.46 1.15 5.67
C LEU A 267 -18.60 2.46 6.47
N ALA A 268 -17.52 2.93 7.08
CA ALA A 268 -17.52 4.22 7.76
C ALA A 268 -17.82 5.36 6.79
N ASN A 269 -17.25 5.34 5.58
CA ASN A 269 -17.51 6.33 4.54
C ASN A 269 -18.97 6.29 4.05
N ILE A 270 -19.57 5.12 3.89
CA ILE A 270 -20.99 4.97 3.54
C ILE A 270 -21.86 5.55 4.64
N ARG A 271 -21.58 5.22 5.91
CA ARG A 271 -22.32 5.76 7.06
C ARG A 271 -22.26 7.29 7.10
N SER A 272 -21.09 7.87 6.88
CA SER A 272 -20.91 9.32 6.81
C SER A 272 -21.67 9.94 5.65
N ALA A 273 -21.68 9.30 4.47
CA ALA A 273 -22.41 9.78 3.31
C ALA A 273 -23.94 9.76 3.51
N ILE A 274 -24.46 8.74 4.21
CA ILE A 274 -25.89 8.65 4.55
C ILE A 274 -26.26 9.67 5.62
N GLY A 275 -25.44 9.82 6.67
CA GLY A 275 -25.71 10.72 7.80
C GLY A 275 -25.57 12.22 7.47
N ALA A 276 -24.81 12.57 6.43
CA ALA A 276 -24.60 13.96 6.00
C ALA A 276 -25.75 14.53 5.15
N ASN A 277 -26.88 13.82 5.00
CA ASN A 277 -28.02 14.29 4.23
C ASN A 277 -29.11 14.88 5.16
N PRO A 278 -29.15 16.20 5.39
CA PRO A 278 -30.08 16.85 6.34
C PRO A 278 -31.52 16.97 5.81
N SER A 279 -31.87 16.32 4.70
CA SER A 279 -33.21 16.40 4.09
C SER A 279 -34.21 15.40 4.67
N THR A 280 -33.84 14.63 5.70
CA THR A 280 -34.68 13.60 6.33
C THR A 280 -34.98 13.84 7.83
N SER A 281 -34.71 15.05 8.35
CA SER A 281 -35.12 15.46 9.70
C SER A 281 -36.21 16.52 9.68
#